data_AF-A0A1D2A7A6-F1
#
_entry.id   AF-A0A1D2A7A6-F1
#
_cell.length_a   1.000
_cell.length_b   1.000
_cell.length_c   1.000
_cell.angle_alpha   90.00
_cell.angle_beta   90.00
_cell.angle_gamma   90.00
#
_symmetry.space_group_name_H-M   'P 1'
#
loop_
_entity.id
_entity.type
_entity.pdbx_description
1 polymer ?
#
loop_
_entity_poly.entity_id
_entity_poly.type
_entity_poly.pdbx_seq_one_letter_code
_entity_poly.pdbx_strand_id
1 'polypeptide(L)'
;MQMCTGTWQHMRRPLNLQADSQTIRAIGRGHVVASVAQGPGRGARQVRYMQAPQPVFRAAPYLMELHRQRQQSSGCVIMCLDEGESCRSLLTAAMLQVMLARLPHLDVAVTTASIGPAIPGMRSPNLEAVAAEMDLVLPAGTLHEFDELRDTVRCDLILTMDRFDHAEVQKEVSVLDRINSSGFYTQRIRQLGSFGPGGLAARPALDIADPLYAKMTHGAEHAALRAAVHDIAAACRHLVGSLAQLKARAGASTSLRIALACLLQCPALDPQVLTARRRAASLRRPLWRSEGGRLLTLRTLRGEGRVVAARRAPVVPCGHWRDARSVDEALQAWLAARGGDGGGRLPTQAALRASSANSLSWAVDRHGGMAAAARRLDLAMARRRPNGHWDMPALAAELAPYLLREQEGSAPRLPTAAALVAEGRTDLVRAIRLNGGFKACARKLVMYEEAGGGKEDGVDGRLNLGSPWAARRMPQTPGQARQEGRLEAAAARVRALQHAHGFDPRVMPTHAQLRAAGEGKTIAALLGAGGARRVAAHMGLRFQETRGRRPGRRRDEEALQEVVFV
;
A
#
# COMPACT_ATOMS: atom_id res chain seq x y z
N MET A 1 -15.47 57.58 -13.70
CA MET A 1 -15.76 58.91 -13.14
C MET A 1 -17.27 59.05 -13.02
N GLN A 2 -17.84 58.71 -11.86
CA GLN A 2 -19.10 59.23 -11.30
C GLN A 2 -19.42 58.44 -10.03
N MET A 3 -19.48 59.17 -8.91
CA MET A 3 -20.00 58.74 -7.61
C MET A 3 -21.51 58.94 -7.55
N CYS A 4 -22.22 58.15 -6.75
CA CYS A 4 -23.47 58.44 -6.01
C CYS A 4 -23.72 57.19 -5.11
N THR A 5 -23.63 57.14 -3.77
CA THR A 5 -24.34 57.78 -2.64
C THR A 5 -25.87 57.57 -2.59
N GLY A 6 -26.35 57.00 -1.46
CA GLY A 6 -27.69 57.21 -0.89
C GLY A 6 -28.64 56.00 -0.90
N THR A 7 -28.67 55.17 0.14
CA THR A 7 -29.67 55.15 1.26
C THR A 7 -31.11 54.78 0.89
N TRP A 8 -31.62 53.66 1.42
CA TRP A 8 -33.05 53.46 1.70
C TRP A 8 -33.26 52.64 2.99
N GLN A 9 -34.06 53.21 3.88
CA GLN A 9 -34.49 52.71 5.19
C GLN A 9 -35.82 51.93 5.10
N HIS A 10 -35.98 51.01 6.06
CA HIS A 10 -37.21 50.53 6.70
C HIS A 10 -38.42 50.03 5.88
N MET A 11 -38.69 48.72 5.98
CA MET A 11 -39.99 48.22 6.46
C MET A 11 -39.79 46.91 7.25
N ARG A 12 -40.12 46.96 8.54
CA ARG A 12 -40.33 45.79 9.41
C ARG A 12 -41.81 45.43 9.38
N ARG A 13 -42.14 44.15 9.21
CA ARG A 13 -43.27 43.49 9.88
C ARG A 13 -42.87 42.06 10.27
N PRO A 14 -43.22 41.58 11.47
CA PRO A 14 -42.87 40.25 11.94
C PRO A 14 -43.92 39.23 11.48
N LEU A 15 -43.47 38.04 11.07
CA LEU A 15 -44.33 36.86 11.00
C LEU A 15 -43.89 35.89 12.10
N ASN A 16 -44.77 35.83 13.08
CA ASN A 16 -44.79 34.90 14.20
C ASN A 16 -45.28 33.54 13.66
N LEU A 17 -44.46 32.50 13.74
CA LEU A 17 -44.88 31.12 13.44
C LEU A 17 -44.25 30.20 14.49
N GLN A 18 -44.98 30.04 15.59
CA GLN A 18 -44.99 28.79 16.34
C GLN A 18 -45.61 27.71 15.45
N ALA A 19 -44.90 26.60 15.28
CA ALA A 19 -45.48 25.35 14.81
C ALA A 19 -44.58 24.17 15.23
N ASP A 20 -44.95 23.59 16.36
CA ASP A 20 -45.10 22.17 16.63
C ASP A 20 -44.11 21.17 16.00
N SER A 21 -43.17 20.77 16.87
CA SER A 21 -42.50 19.49 16.86
C SER A 21 -43.49 18.35 17.12
N GLN A 22 -44.03 17.73 16.07
CA GLN A 22 -44.54 16.36 16.09
C GLN A 22 -44.93 15.96 14.66
N THR A 23 -44.05 15.26 13.94
CA THR A 23 -44.37 14.21 12.95
C THR A 23 -43.06 13.68 12.39
N ILE A 24 -42.69 12.45 12.75
CA ILE A 24 -42.06 11.39 11.93
C ILE A 24 -41.82 10.22 12.92
N ARG A 25 -42.91 9.52 13.22
CA ARG A 25 -42.91 8.14 13.74
C ARG A 25 -44.15 7.48 13.16
N ALA A 26 -43.99 6.73 12.08
CA ALA A 26 -44.78 5.54 11.74
C ALA A 26 -44.52 5.12 10.29
N ILE A 27 -43.62 4.16 10.09
CA ILE A 27 -43.81 3.15 9.04
C ILE A 27 -43.34 1.83 9.65
N GLY A 28 -44.27 0.87 9.78
CA GLY A 28 -43.93 -0.53 10.05
C GLY A 28 -44.61 -1.18 11.25
N ARG A 29 -45.94 -1.17 11.32
CA ARG A 29 -46.70 -2.23 12.03
C ARG A 29 -47.94 -2.61 11.22
N GLY A 30 -47.81 -3.67 10.42
CA GLY A 30 -48.95 -4.44 9.97
C GLY A 30 -49.40 -5.34 11.12
N HIS A 31 -50.56 -5.04 11.71
CA HIS A 31 -51.29 -6.00 12.53
C HIS A 31 -52.55 -6.42 11.79
N VAL A 32 -52.60 -7.72 11.49
CA VAL A 32 -53.78 -8.45 11.05
C VAL A 32 -54.81 -8.38 12.18
N VAL A 33 -56.00 -7.88 11.85
CA VAL A 33 -57.19 -7.92 12.70
C VAL A 33 -57.74 -9.34 12.65
N ALA A 34 -57.75 -10.02 13.79
CA ALA A 34 -58.59 -11.19 14.01
C ALA A 34 -59.46 -10.90 15.24
N SER A 35 -60.75 -10.66 15.00
CA SER A 35 -61.75 -10.59 16.05
C SER A 35 -62.11 -12.02 16.47
N VAL A 36 -62.03 -12.33 17.77
CA VAL A 36 -62.72 -13.49 18.34
C VAL A 36 -63.39 -13.06 19.63
N ALA A 37 -64.66 -13.45 19.72
CA ALA A 37 -65.64 -13.05 20.72
C ALA A 37 -65.28 -13.48 22.15
N GLN A 38 -65.82 -12.71 23.10
CA GLN A 38 -65.77 -12.94 24.54
C GLN A 38 -66.59 -14.17 24.95
N GLY A 39 -66.03 -14.99 25.83
CA GLY A 39 -66.75 -15.95 26.66
C GLY A 39 -66.17 -15.94 28.08
N PRO A 40 -66.98 -16.01 29.15
CA PRO A 40 -66.49 -15.89 30.51
C PRO A 40 -66.13 -17.26 31.09
N GLY A 41 -65.00 -17.33 31.80
CA GLY A 41 -64.73 -18.38 32.77
C GLY A 41 -63.63 -19.37 32.39
N ARG A 42 -62.43 -19.12 32.92
CA ARG A 42 -61.56 -20.06 33.67
C ARG A 42 -60.15 -19.48 33.74
N GLY A 43 -59.52 -19.61 34.90
CA GLY A 43 -58.27 -18.93 35.27
C GLY A 43 -57.16 -19.07 34.23
N ALA A 44 -56.79 -17.93 33.63
CA ALA A 44 -55.65 -17.85 32.72
C ALA A 44 -54.37 -17.71 33.55
N ARG A 45 -53.63 -18.83 33.67
CA ARG A 45 -52.26 -18.85 34.14
C ARG A 45 -51.45 -17.96 33.19
N GLN A 46 -50.97 -16.82 33.69
CA GLN A 46 -50.26 -15.81 32.91
C GLN A 46 -48.88 -16.35 32.51
N VAL A 47 -48.81 -17.05 31.37
CA VAL A 47 -47.53 -17.45 30.76
C VAL A 47 -46.92 -16.16 30.22
N ARG A 48 -45.97 -15.59 30.97
CA ARG A 48 -45.05 -14.57 30.45
C ARG A 48 -44.25 -15.19 29.31
N TYR A 49 -44.70 -14.99 28.08
CA TYR A 49 -43.82 -15.15 26.93
C TYR A 49 -42.68 -14.16 27.11
N MET A 50 -41.49 -14.66 27.47
CA MET A 50 -40.26 -13.91 27.31
C MET A 50 -40.23 -13.49 25.84
N GLN A 51 -40.35 -12.18 25.57
CA GLN A 51 -40.16 -11.67 24.23
C GLN A 51 -38.77 -12.13 23.79
N ALA A 52 -38.73 -12.99 22.76
CA ALA A 52 -37.48 -13.36 22.14
C ALA A 52 -36.76 -12.06 21.75
N PRO A 53 -35.48 -11.88 22.12
CA PRO A 53 -34.75 -10.65 21.81
C PRO A 53 -34.83 -10.44 20.31
N GLN A 54 -35.53 -9.39 19.89
CA GLN A 54 -35.53 -9.03 18.48
C GLN A 54 -34.10 -8.65 18.14
N PRO A 55 -33.47 -9.29 17.14
CA PRO A 55 -32.15 -8.87 16.71
C PRO A 55 -32.23 -7.42 16.28
N VAL A 56 -31.63 -6.53 17.07
CA VAL A 56 -31.42 -5.15 16.66
C VAL A 56 -30.39 -5.22 15.54
N PHE A 57 -30.87 -5.31 14.30
CA PHE A 57 -30.04 -5.13 13.13
C PHE A 57 -29.54 -3.67 13.19
N ARG A 58 -28.37 -3.47 13.80
CA ARG A 58 -27.65 -2.19 13.76
C ARG A 58 -27.66 -1.76 12.30
N ALA A 59 -28.21 -0.59 12.01
CA ALA A 59 -28.25 -0.06 10.65
C ALA A 59 -26.82 -0.16 10.10
N ALA A 60 -26.64 -0.93 9.03
CA ALA A 60 -25.30 -1.29 8.62
C ALA A 60 -24.55 0.00 8.22
N PRO A 61 -23.27 0.16 8.62
CA PRO A 61 -22.49 1.39 8.39
C PRO A 61 -22.46 1.80 6.91
N TYR A 62 -22.73 0.87 5.99
CA TYR A 62 -22.95 1.11 4.57
C TYR A 62 -23.97 2.20 4.24
N LEU A 63 -25.15 2.19 4.86
CA LEU A 63 -26.19 3.18 4.52
C LEU A 63 -25.79 4.59 4.96
N MET A 64 -25.17 4.69 6.14
CA MET A 64 -24.70 5.95 6.67
C MET A 64 -23.49 6.47 5.88
N GLU A 65 -22.54 5.61 5.52
CA GLU A 65 -21.39 5.99 4.71
C GLU A 65 -21.82 6.39 3.29
N LEU A 66 -22.79 5.68 2.70
CA LEU A 66 -23.39 6.07 1.41
C LEU A 66 -24.10 7.43 1.51
N HIS A 67 -24.82 7.68 2.60
CA HIS A 67 -25.45 8.98 2.85
C HIS A 67 -24.40 10.08 2.98
N ARG A 68 -23.33 9.84 3.74
CA ARG A 68 -22.18 10.73 3.90
C ARG A 68 -21.45 11.00 2.58
N GLN A 69 -21.33 10.00 1.70
CA GLN A 69 -20.72 10.17 0.38
C GLN A 69 -21.62 10.97 -0.57
N ARG A 70 -22.93 10.91 -0.39
CA ARG A 70 -23.92 11.70 -1.13
C ARG A 70 -24.01 13.13 -0.63
N GLN A 71 -23.83 13.36 0.67
CA GLN A 71 -23.67 14.69 1.23
C GLN A 71 -22.33 15.25 0.75
N GLN A 72 -22.38 16.08 -0.29
CA GLN A 72 -21.24 16.74 -0.94
C GLN A 72 -20.60 17.83 -0.04
N SER A 73 -20.52 17.62 1.27
CA SER A 73 -19.83 18.57 2.14
C SER A 73 -18.33 18.51 1.87
N SER A 74 -17.77 19.65 1.44
CA SER A 74 -16.32 19.86 1.32
C SER A 74 -15.62 19.88 2.68
N GLY A 75 -16.38 20.24 3.72
CA GLY A 75 -15.88 20.44 5.07
C GLY A 75 -15.35 19.16 5.71
N CYS A 76 -14.17 19.27 6.29
CA CYS A 76 -13.54 18.23 7.09
C CYS A 76 -14.07 18.29 8.53
N VAL A 77 -14.48 17.16 9.10
CA VAL A 77 -14.97 17.11 10.48
C VAL A 77 -13.98 16.38 11.38
N ILE A 78 -13.50 17.06 12.42
CA ILE A 78 -12.61 16.51 13.44
C ILE A 78 -13.38 16.39 14.75
N MET A 79 -13.33 15.22 15.37
CA MET A 79 -13.89 14.99 16.70
C MET A 79 -12.78 14.80 17.73
N CYS A 80 -12.90 15.44 18.89
CA CYS A 80 -12.01 15.27 20.02
C CYS A 80 -12.73 14.45 21.09
N LEU A 81 -12.09 13.39 21.58
CA LEU A 81 -12.63 12.46 22.55
C LEU A 81 -11.76 12.42 23.80
N ASP A 82 -12.39 12.43 24.96
CA ASP A 82 -11.82 12.09 26.26
C ASP A 82 -12.87 11.40 27.13
N GLU A 83 -12.43 10.85 28.27
CA GLU A 83 -13.33 10.35 29.30
C GLU A 83 -14.14 11.52 29.90
N GLY A 84 -15.47 11.40 29.94
CA GLY A 84 -16.37 12.38 30.57
C GLY A 84 -16.69 13.67 29.79
N GLU A 85 -16.02 13.97 28.67
CA GLU A 85 -16.19 15.25 27.92
C GLU A 85 -16.07 16.49 28.83
N SER A 86 -15.20 16.38 29.83
CA SER A 86 -15.17 17.32 30.96
C SER A 86 -13.92 18.20 30.98
N CYS A 87 -12.90 17.94 30.15
CA CYS A 87 -11.64 18.68 30.24
C CYS A 87 -10.82 18.71 28.93
N ARG A 88 -10.12 17.63 28.59
CA ARG A 88 -9.08 17.60 27.54
C ARG A 88 -9.68 17.76 26.14
N SER A 89 -10.81 17.12 25.86
CA SER A 89 -11.49 17.23 24.57
C SER A 89 -12.02 18.64 24.31
N LEU A 90 -12.60 19.29 25.33
CA LEU A 90 -13.11 20.66 25.27
C LEU A 90 -11.98 21.67 25.04
N LEU A 91 -10.87 21.56 25.78
CA LEU A 91 -9.68 22.41 25.57
C LEU A 91 -9.09 22.23 24.18
N THR A 92 -8.97 20.98 23.73
CA THR A 92 -8.49 20.65 22.39
C THR A 92 -9.39 21.27 21.33
N ALA A 93 -10.71 21.14 21.47
CA ALA A 93 -11.65 21.71 20.52
C ALA A 93 -11.59 23.24 20.46
N ALA A 94 -11.58 23.91 21.62
CA ALA A 94 -11.44 25.37 21.68
C ALA A 94 -10.12 25.85 21.04
N MET A 95 -9.01 25.18 21.36
CA MET A 95 -7.68 25.49 20.81
C MET A 95 -7.63 25.31 19.29
N LEU A 96 -8.17 24.19 18.78
CA LEU A 96 -8.26 23.94 17.35
C LEU A 96 -9.14 24.97 16.65
N GLN A 97 -10.30 25.33 17.22
CA GLN A 97 -11.19 26.34 16.65
C GLN A 97 -10.47 27.69 16.50
N VAL A 98 -9.75 28.16 17.53
CA VAL A 98 -8.97 29.39 17.48
C VAL A 98 -7.89 29.34 16.38
N MET A 99 -7.16 28.23 16.28
CA MET A 99 -6.11 28.08 15.27
C MET A 99 -6.68 27.97 13.84
N LEU A 100 -7.78 27.23 13.66
CA LEU A 100 -8.43 27.01 12.37
C LEU A 100 -9.18 28.25 11.87
N ALA A 101 -9.69 29.11 12.77
CA ALA A 101 -10.30 30.38 12.40
C ALA A 101 -9.32 31.29 11.64
N ARG A 102 -8.00 31.15 11.88
CA ARG A 102 -6.94 31.86 11.14
C ARG A 102 -6.66 31.25 9.76
N LEU A 103 -7.19 30.06 9.47
CA LEU A 103 -6.97 29.30 8.24
C LEU A 103 -8.32 28.84 7.65
N PRO A 104 -9.23 29.77 7.30
CA PRO A 104 -10.59 29.43 6.86
C PRO A 104 -10.62 28.58 5.58
N HIS A 105 -9.57 28.63 4.77
CA HIS A 105 -9.41 27.82 3.57
C HIS A 105 -9.24 26.31 3.83
N LEU A 106 -9.03 25.89 5.09
CA LEU A 106 -9.01 24.48 5.46
C LEU A 106 -10.41 23.88 5.58
N ASP A 107 -11.45 24.70 5.81
CA ASP A 107 -12.85 24.27 5.94
C ASP A 107 -12.99 23.09 6.92
N VAL A 108 -12.61 23.31 8.17
CA VAL A 108 -12.60 22.28 9.23
C VAL A 108 -13.60 22.63 10.31
N ALA A 109 -14.54 21.72 10.58
CA ALA A 109 -15.41 21.76 11.74
C ALA A 109 -14.84 20.88 12.86
N VAL A 110 -14.92 21.36 14.10
CA VAL A 110 -14.45 20.64 15.29
C VAL A 110 -15.62 20.37 16.22
N THR A 111 -15.74 19.13 16.67
CA THR A 111 -16.75 18.67 17.63
C THR A 111 -16.07 17.89 18.76
N THR A 112 -16.81 17.67 19.85
CA THR A 112 -16.40 16.88 21.00
C THR A 112 -17.43 15.78 21.26
N ALA A 113 -17.02 14.72 21.96
CA ALA A 113 -17.90 13.71 22.54
C ALA A 113 -17.15 12.99 23.68
N SER A 114 -17.90 12.32 24.57
CA SER A 114 -17.35 11.52 25.66
C SER A 114 -17.19 10.06 25.26
N ILE A 115 -16.08 9.41 25.61
CA ILE A 115 -15.93 7.96 25.41
C ILE A 115 -16.89 7.16 26.30
N GLY A 116 -17.21 7.70 27.47
CA GLY A 116 -18.12 7.09 28.44
C GLY A 116 -19.38 7.93 28.66
N PRO A 117 -20.18 7.61 29.68
CA PRO A 117 -21.37 8.38 30.00
C PRO A 117 -21.00 9.81 30.34
N ALA A 118 -21.41 10.75 29.49
CA ALA A 118 -21.27 12.16 29.76
C ALA A 118 -22.16 12.54 30.95
N ILE A 119 -21.57 13.11 32.00
CA ILE A 119 -22.32 13.58 33.17
C ILE A 119 -22.67 15.06 32.94
N PRO A 120 -23.96 15.41 32.75
CA PRO A 120 -24.35 16.80 32.54
C PRO A 120 -23.94 17.68 33.72
N GLY A 121 -23.35 18.85 33.43
CA GLY A 121 -22.96 19.83 34.45
C GLY A 121 -21.61 19.57 35.14
N MET A 122 -20.88 18.51 34.78
CA MET A 122 -19.55 18.19 35.33
C MET A 122 -18.40 18.99 34.71
N ARG A 123 -18.62 20.24 34.29
CA ARG A 123 -17.52 21.12 33.89
C ARG A 123 -16.82 21.59 35.16
N SER A 124 -15.53 21.26 35.30
CA SER A 124 -14.75 21.75 36.44
C SER A 124 -14.64 23.28 36.39
N PRO A 125 -14.92 24.01 37.48
CA PRO A 125 -14.67 25.46 37.53
C PRO A 125 -13.22 25.83 37.21
N ASN A 126 -12.28 24.94 37.51
CA ASN A 126 -10.87 25.12 37.17
C ASN A 126 -10.63 25.06 35.66
N LEU A 127 -11.41 24.28 34.91
CA LEU A 127 -11.35 24.26 33.45
C LEU A 127 -11.75 25.63 32.88
N GLU A 128 -12.85 26.21 33.37
CA GLU A 128 -13.33 27.52 32.91
C GLU A 128 -12.33 28.62 33.25
N ALA A 129 -11.74 28.58 34.45
CA ALA A 129 -10.70 29.52 34.86
C ALA A 129 -9.47 29.42 33.93
N VAL A 130 -8.95 28.22 33.68
CA VAL A 130 -7.79 28.03 32.79
C VAL A 130 -8.13 28.39 31.35
N ALA A 131 -9.35 28.11 30.86
CA ALA A 131 -9.77 28.51 29.54
C ALA A 131 -9.82 30.04 29.41
N ALA A 132 -10.36 30.75 30.41
CA ALA A 132 -10.40 32.20 30.46
C ALA A 132 -8.99 32.82 30.51
N GLU A 133 -8.08 32.26 31.30
CA GLU A 133 -6.67 32.69 31.35
C GLU A 133 -5.96 32.59 29.99
N MET A 134 -6.38 31.64 29.17
CA MET A 134 -5.80 31.37 27.85
C MET A 134 -6.59 32.02 26.71
N ASP A 135 -7.60 32.84 27.03
CA ASP A 135 -8.51 33.49 26.07
C ASP A 135 -9.19 32.47 25.14
N LEU A 136 -9.58 31.32 25.69
CA LEU A 136 -10.26 30.23 24.98
C LEU A 136 -11.75 30.24 25.29
N VAL A 137 -12.56 30.24 24.22
CA VAL A 137 -14.01 30.03 24.33
C VAL A 137 -14.30 28.53 24.23
N LEU A 138 -14.74 27.94 25.34
CA LEU A 138 -15.12 26.52 25.36
C LEU A 138 -16.39 26.27 24.54
N PRO A 139 -16.50 25.14 23.82
CA PRO A 139 -17.70 24.83 23.04
C PRO A 139 -18.97 24.79 23.89
N ALA A 140 -20.02 25.48 23.48
CA ALA A 140 -21.33 25.49 24.14
C ALA A 140 -22.22 24.27 23.81
N GLY A 141 -21.63 23.19 23.30
CA GLY A 141 -22.35 22.00 22.83
C GLY A 141 -23.01 21.20 23.94
N THR A 142 -24.09 20.51 23.60
CA THR A 142 -24.68 19.48 24.46
C THR A 142 -23.69 18.33 24.57
N LEU A 143 -23.29 18.00 25.80
CA LEU A 143 -22.44 16.84 26.06
C LEU A 143 -23.15 15.58 25.55
N HIS A 144 -22.44 14.73 24.83
CA HIS A 144 -22.98 13.46 24.37
C HIS A 144 -21.92 12.37 24.38
N GLU A 145 -22.39 11.15 24.63
CA GLU A 145 -21.58 9.95 24.52
C GLU A 145 -21.27 9.66 23.04
N PHE A 146 -20.06 9.15 22.80
CA PHE A 146 -19.57 8.75 21.50
C PHE A 146 -20.40 7.58 20.98
N ASP A 147 -21.13 7.81 19.89
CA ASP A 147 -21.83 6.75 19.17
C ASP A 147 -20.86 6.18 18.13
N GLU A 148 -20.26 5.02 18.44
CA GLU A 148 -19.22 4.46 17.58
C GLU A 148 -19.66 4.28 16.12
N LEU A 149 -20.95 4.04 15.85
CA LEU A 149 -21.45 3.90 14.49
C LEU A 149 -21.64 5.26 13.83
N ARG A 150 -22.35 6.17 14.50
CA ARG A 150 -22.73 7.47 13.91
C ARG A 150 -21.55 8.39 13.77
N ASP A 151 -20.73 8.52 14.80
CA ASP A 151 -19.67 9.51 14.87
C ASP A 151 -18.46 9.08 14.04
N THR A 152 -18.11 7.80 14.06
CA THR A 152 -17.05 7.27 13.20
C THR A 152 -17.34 7.44 11.72
N VAL A 153 -18.61 7.21 11.32
CA VAL A 153 -19.01 7.46 9.94
C VAL A 153 -18.98 8.95 9.67
N ARG A 154 -19.53 9.80 10.54
CA ARG A 154 -19.63 11.25 10.33
C ARG A 154 -18.27 11.95 10.27
N CYS A 155 -17.31 11.56 11.10
CA CYS A 155 -16.04 12.25 11.25
C CYS A 155 -14.96 11.76 10.28
N ASP A 156 -14.08 12.68 9.89
CA ASP A 156 -12.91 12.40 9.03
C ASP A 156 -11.66 12.07 9.84
N LEU A 157 -11.57 12.62 11.05
CA LEU A 157 -10.52 12.36 12.03
C LEU A 157 -11.14 12.33 13.43
N ILE A 158 -10.76 11.33 14.21
CA ILE A 158 -11.10 11.19 15.62
C ILE A 158 -9.80 11.29 16.42
N LEU A 159 -9.77 12.22 17.36
CA LEU A 159 -8.63 12.54 18.20
C LEU A 159 -8.87 12.04 19.61
N THR A 160 -8.02 11.13 20.08
CA THR A 160 -7.99 10.66 21.47
C THR A 160 -6.83 11.30 22.22
N MET A 161 -6.91 11.43 23.54
CA MET A 161 -5.92 12.20 24.31
C MET A 161 -4.74 11.35 24.75
N ASP A 162 -5.02 10.13 25.18
CA ASP A 162 -4.01 9.17 25.62
C ASP A 162 -4.19 7.80 24.95
N ARG A 163 -3.29 6.87 25.31
CA ARG A 163 -3.28 5.49 24.82
C ARG A 163 -4.48 4.66 25.30
N PHE A 164 -5.07 4.98 26.46
CA PHE A 164 -6.20 4.23 27.01
C PHE A 164 -7.47 4.59 26.23
N ASP A 165 -7.73 5.89 26.10
CA ASP A 165 -8.78 6.43 25.23
C ASP A 165 -8.66 5.86 23.80
N HIS A 166 -7.43 5.85 23.27
CA HIS A 166 -7.16 5.31 21.94
C HIS A 166 -7.53 3.83 21.83
N ALA A 167 -7.09 3.01 22.78
CA ALA A 167 -7.32 1.57 22.76
C ALA A 167 -8.82 1.24 22.88
N GLU A 168 -9.56 1.96 23.72
CA GLU A 168 -10.99 1.78 23.91
C GLU A 168 -11.78 2.13 22.65
N VAL A 169 -11.59 3.33 22.10
CA VAL A 169 -12.26 3.77 20.86
C VAL A 169 -11.86 2.86 19.69
N GLN A 170 -10.59 2.49 19.59
CA GLN A 170 -10.11 1.59 18.54
C GLN A 170 -10.75 0.21 18.61
N LYS A 171 -10.93 -0.35 19.82
CA LYS A 171 -11.59 -1.63 20.03
C LYS A 171 -13.02 -1.61 19.50
N GLU A 172 -13.81 -0.61 19.88
CA GLU A 172 -15.23 -0.51 19.47
C GLU A 172 -15.36 -0.26 17.96
N VAL A 173 -14.54 0.64 17.40
CA VAL A 173 -14.55 0.95 15.96
C VAL A 173 -14.01 -0.20 15.10
N SER A 174 -13.13 -1.06 15.62
CA SER A 174 -12.59 -2.19 14.86
C SER A 174 -13.66 -3.18 14.39
N VAL A 175 -14.80 -3.23 15.08
CA VAL A 175 -15.96 -4.04 14.66
C VAL A 175 -16.51 -3.53 13.34
N LEU A 176 -16.52 -2.21 13.12
CA LEU A 176 -17.01 -1.59 11.88
C LEU A 176 -16.14 -1.94 10.68
N ASP A 177 -14.82 -2.11 10.86
CA ASP A 177 -13.93 -2.55 9.80
C ASP A 177 -14.16 -4.01 9.42
N ARG A 178 -14.66 -4.85 10.34
CA ARG A 178 -15.08 -6.21 10.01
C ARG A 178 -16.37 -6.22 9.20
N ILE A 179 -17.29 -5.31 9.54
CA ILE A 179 -18.57 -5.17 8.84
C ILE A 179 -18.34 -4.57 7.45
N ASN A 180 -17.60 -3.45 7.35
CA ASN A 180 -17.23 -2.80 6.10
C ASN A 180 -15.72 -2.52 6.03
N SER A 181 -14.97 -3.51 5.56
CA SER A 181 -13.50 -3.44 5.42
C SER A 181 -12.97 -2.38 4.46
N SER A 182 -13.85 -1.81 3.62
CA SER A 182 -13.48 -0.71 2.72
C SER A 182 -13.60 0.68 3.36
N GLY A 183 -14.23 0.77 4.54
CA GLY A 183 -14.44 2.04 5.25
C GLY A 183 -13.18 2.58 5.93
N PHE A 184 -12.25 1.68 6.30
CA PHE A 184 -10.98 1.99 6.99
C PHE A 184 -11.20 2.87 8.24
N TYR A 185 -12.20 2.56 9.04
CA TYR A 185 -12.66 3.39 10.14
C TYR A 185 -11.62 3.52 11.24
N THR A 186 -10.92 2.43 11.60
CA THR A 186 -9.85 2.50 12.61
C THR A 186 -8.70 3.42 12.21
N GLN A 187 -8.50 3.65 10.92
CA GLN A 187 -7.45 4.56 10.45
C GLN A 187 -7.79 6.04 10.68
N ARG A 188 -9.07 6.36 10.94
CA ARG A 188 -9.53 7.71 11.30
C ARG A 188 -9.21 8.06 12.75
N ILE A 189 -8.88 7.09 13.58
CA ILE A 189 -8.57 7.31 14.99
C ILE A 189 -7.08 7.58 15.13
N ARG A 190 -6.74 8.69 15.80
CA ARG A 190 -5.37 9.10 16.09
C ARG A 190 -5.30 9.68 17.49
N GLN A 191 -4.20 9.39 18.19
CA GLN A 191 -3.91 10.09 19.42
C GLN A 191 -3.36 11.48 19.11
N LEU A 192 -3.83 12.51 19.80
CA LEU A 192 -3.45 13.91 19.56
C LEU A 192 -1.93 14.10 19.71
N GLY A 193 -1.33 13.53 20.75
CA GLY A 193 0.12 13.59 20.96
C GLY A 193 0.97 12.82 19.94
N SER A 194 0.37 12.15 18.95
CA SER A 194 1.11 11.57 17.81
C SER A 194 1.55 12.62 16.79
N PHE A 195 0.94 13.82 16.79
CA PHE A 195 1.28 14.89 15.87
C PHE A 195 2.48 15.70 16.38
N GLY A 196 3.61 15.51 15.70
CA GLY A 196 4.85 16.24 15.98
C GLY A 196 5.33 17.07 14.79
N PRO A 197 6.51 17.71 14.89
CA PRO A 197 7.13 18.46 13.78
C PRO A 197 7.40 17.62 12.53
N GLY A 198 7.32 16.28 12.61
CA GLY A 198 7.40 15.36 11.47
C GLY A 198 6.10 15.19 10.67
N GLY A 199 5.00 15.84 11.07
CA GLY A 199 3.71 15.77 10.38
C GLY A 199 2.76 14.69 10.93
N LEU A 200 1.89 14.17 10.07
CA LEU A 200 0.89 13.11 10.36
C LEU A 200 1.53 11.70 10.43
N ALA A 201 2.86 11.61 10.46
CA ALA A 201 3.62 10.36 10.53
C ALA A 201 3.45 9.68 11.90
N ALA A 202 3.45 8.35 11.91
CA ALA A 202 3.41 7.56 13.14
C ALA A 202 4.68 7.79 13.98
N ARG A 203 4.61 8.71 14.94
CA ARG A 203 5.56 8.81 16.05
C ARG A 203 5.01 8.05 17.26
N PRO A 204 5.85 7.65 18.22
CA PRO A 204 5.36 7.27 19.53
C PRO A 204 4.49 8.42 20.05
N ALA A 205 3.21 8.14 20.23
CA ALA A 205 2.28 9.15 20.68
C ALA A 205 2.61 9.50 22.14
N LEU A 206 2.64 10.79 22.44
CA LEU A 206 2.74 11.26 23.82
C LEU A 206 1.35 11.29 24.43
N ASP A 207 1.19 10.67 25.59
CA ASP A 207 -0.05 10.74 26.37
C ASP A 207 -0.21 12.15 26.92
N ILE A 208 -1.40 12.74 26.69
CA ILE A 208 -1.79 13.97 27.36
C ILE A 208 -2.45 13.56 28.67
N ALA A 209 -1.74 13.80 29.77
CA ALA A 209 -2.16 13.39 31.09
C ALA A 209 -3.55 13.94 31.43
N ASP A 210 -4.38 13.10 32.04
CA ASP A 210 -5.70 13.51 32.49
C ASP A 210 -5.60 14.36 33.77
N PRO A 211 -6.02 15.65 33.72
CA PRO A 211 -5.94 16.53 34.87
C PRO A 211 -6.87 16.13 36.03
N LEU A 212 -7.95 15.38 35.78
CA LEU A 212 -8.91 14.98 36.82
C LEU A 212 -8.36 13.91 37.77
N TYR A 213 -7.37 13.13 37.33
CA TYR A 213 -6.73 12.13 38.17
C TYR A 213 -5.62 12.72 39.06
N ALA A 214 -5.28 14.00 38.93
CA ALA A 214 -4.34 14.69 39.82
C ALA A 214 -4.90 14.95 41.24
N LYS A 215 -5.95 14.23 41.65
CA LYS A 215 -6.65 14.33 42.94
C LYS A 215 -5.66 14.34 44.10
N MET A 216 -5.38 15.52 44.65
CA MET A 216 -5.22 15.73 46.10
C MET A 216 -5.48 17.18 46.56
N THR A 217 -5.50 18.20 45.67
CA THR A 217 -5.92 19.58 46.03
C THR A 217 -6.45 20.37 44.82
N HIS A 218 -7.30 21.38 45.01
CA HIS A 218 -7.76 22.29 43.94
C HIS A 218 -6.61 22.95 43.18
N GLY A 219 -5.52 23.32 43.88
CA GLY A 219 -4.33 23.91 43.25
C GLY A 219 -3.59 22.93 42.34
N ALA A 220 -3.55 21.64 42.69
CA ALA A 220 -2.93 20.61 41.87
C ALA A 220 -3.71 20.37 40.56
N GLU A 221 -5.04 20.36 40.61
CA GLU A 221 -5.88 20.23 39.41
C GLU A 221 -5.67 21.40 38.44
N HIS A 222 -5.69 22.64 38.95
CA HIS A 222 -5.46 23.83 38.12
C HIS A 222 -4.06 23.82 37.47
N ALA A 223 -3.03 23.44 38.23
CA ALA A 223 -1.67 23.29 37.68
C ALA A 223 -1.59 22.18 36.62
N ALA A 224 -2.25 21.04 36.86
CA ALA A 224 -2.32 19.94 35.89
C ALA A 224 -3.07 20.35 34.61
N LEU A 225 -4.16 21.11 34.73
CA LEU A 225 -4.89 21.67 33.59
C LEU A 225 -3.99 22.60 32.76
N ARG A 226 -3.24 23.51 33.40
CA ARG A 226 -2.27 24.38 32.70
C ARG A 226 -1.21 23.57 31.97
N ALA A 227 -0.65 22.54 32.61
CA ALA A 227 0.31 21.64 31.96
C ALA A 227 -0.31 20.96 30.73
N ALA A 228 -1.51 20.38 30.87
CA ALA A 228 -2.24 19.75 29.78
C ALA A 228 -2.54 20.73 28.63
N VAL A 229 -2.87 22.00 28.93
CA VAL A 229 -3.06 23.03 27.90
C VAL A 229 -1.80 23.26 27.08
N HIS A 230 -0.62 23.27 27.69
CA HIS A 230 0.64 23.44 26.95
C HIS A 230 0.89 22.27 25.98
N ASP A 231 0.66 21.05 26.43
CA ASP A 231 0.80 19.83 25.62
C ASP A 231 -0.23 19.79 24.48
N ILE A 232 -1.50 20.08 24.79
CA ILE A 232 -2.59 20.21 23.83
C ILE A 232 -2.26 21.28 22.79
N ALA A 233 -1.80 22.46 23.21
CA ALA A 233 -1.45 23.54 22.31
C ALA A 233 -0.30 23.16 21.37
N ALA A 234 0.72 22.47 21.89
CA ALA A 234 1.83 21.97 21.08
C ALA A 234 1.35 20.97 20.03
N ALA A 235 0.54 19.98 20.43
CA ALA A 235 0.00 18.97 19.53
C ALA A 235 -0.96 19.57 18.49
N CYS A 236 -1.84 20.49 18.90
CA CYS A 236 -2.76 21.21 18.00
C CYS A 236 -2.01 22.01 16.94
N ARG A 237 -0.93 22.73 17.32
CA ARG A 237 -0.08 23.45 16.35
C ARG A 237 0.49 22.52 15.29
N HIS A 238 1.00 21.35 15.70
CA HIS A 238 1.52 20.37 14.76
C HIS A 238 0.44 19.76 13.87
N LEU A 239 -0.73 19.44 14.43
CA LEU A 239 -1.87 18.94 13.66
C LEU A 239 -2.32 19.97 12.61
N VAL A 240 -2.58 21.21 13.02
CA VAL A 240 -3.02 22.28 12.11
C VAL A 240 -1.97 22.56 11.04
N GLY A 241 -0.68 22.62 11.41
CA GLY A 241 0.41 22.74 10.45
C GLY A 241 0.43 21.60 9.44
N SER A 242 0.18 20.37 9.89
CA SER A 242 0.12 19.20 9.01
C SER A 242 -1.09 19.22 8.08
N LEU A 243 -2.26 19.66 8.56
CA LEU A 243 -3.46 19.82 7.75
C LEU A 243 -3.27 20.91 6.67
N ALA A 244 -2.65 22.03 7.04
CA ALA A 244 -2.31 23.10 6.10
C ALA A 244 -1.35 22.62 5.01
N GLN A 245 -0.28 21.90 5.40
CA GLN A 245 0.65 21.30 4.44
C GLN A 245 -0.03 20.24 3.57
N LEU A 246 -0.96 19.46 4.11
CA LEU A 246 -1.73 18.48 3.35
C LEU A 246 -2.63 19.18 2.32
N LYS A 247 -3.37 20.23 2.73
CA LYS A 247 -4.23 21.01 1.83
C LYS A 247 -3.42 21.69 0.72
N ALA A 248 -2.29 22.31 1.06
CA ALA A 248 -1.40 22.94 0.08
C ALA A 248 -0.90 21.93 -0.97
N ARG A 249 -0.53 20.72 -0.56
CA ARG A 249 -0.09 19.65 -1.47
C ARG A 249 -1.20 19.06 -2.33
N ALA A 250 -2.41 18.94 -1.78
CA ALA A 250 -3.56 18.41 -2.50
C ALA A 250 -4.05 19.36 -3.61
N GLY A 251 -3.67 20.64 -3.53
CA GLY A 251 -4.02 21.68 -4.49
C GLY A 251 -5.40 22.29 -4.23
N ALA A 252 -5.73 23.32 -5.02
CA ALA A 252 -6.97 24.08 -4.85
C ALA A 252 -8.23 23.21 -5.09
N SER A 253 -8.17 22.29 -6.06
CA SER A 253 -9.32 21.47 -6.50
C SER A 253 -9.65 20.26 -5.63
N THR A 254 -8.84 19.95 -4.62
CA THR A 254 -9.07 18.81 -3.73
C THR A 254 -9.43 19.32 -2.33
N SER A 255 -10.59 18.94 -1.80
CA SER A 255 -10.98 19.27 -0.42
C SER A 255 -10.03 18.61 0.60
N LEU A 256 -9.84 19.25 1.76
CA LEU A 256 -8.99 18.71 2.82
C LEU A 256 -9.51 17.34 3.29
N ARG A 257 -10.83 17.19 3.37
CA ARG A 257 -11.51 15.92 3.66
C ARG A 257 -11.03 14.77 2.78
N ILE A 258 -11.00 14.96 1.45
CA ILE A 258 -10.53 13.95 0.51
C ILE A 258 -9.02 13.71 0.67
N ALA A 259 -8.23 14.77 0.85
CA ALA A 259 -6.79 14.65 1.03
C ALA A 259 -6.44 13.86 2.30
N LEU A 260 -7.17 14.09 3.39
CA LEU A 260 -7.01 13.41 4.66
C LEU A 260 -7.42 11.93 4.57
N ALA A 261 -8.58 11.64 3.98
CA ALA A 261 -9.01 10.27 3.72
C ALA A 261 -7.96 9.49 2.91
N CYS A 262 -7.39 10.12 1.87
CA CYS A 262 -6.32 9.53 1.07
C CYS A 262 -5.09 9.18 1.91
N LEU A 263 -4.64 10.12 2.75
CA LEU A 263 -3.45 9.94 3.59
C LEU A 263 -3.64 8.81 4.60
N LEU A 264 -4.80 8.77 5.27
CA LEU A 264 -5.09 7.75 6.29
C LEU A 264 -5.15 6.34 5.68
N GLN A 265 -5.74 6.21 4.48
CA GLN A 265 -5.82 4.95 3.72
C GLN A 265 -4.50 4.49 3.13
N CYS A 266 -3.61 5.42 2.80
CA CYS A 266 -2.32 5.12 2.21
C CYS A 266 -1.23 5.95 2.89
N PRO A 267 -0.63 5.46 3.99
CA PRO A 267 0.46 6.16 4.69
C PRO A 267 1.68 6.42 3.79
N ALA A 268 1.77 5.79 2.60
CA ALA A 268 2.77 6.13 1.58
C ALA A 268 2.56 7.52 0.94
N LEU A 269 1.53 8.27 1.32
CA LEU A 269 1.40 9.70 1.04
C LEU A 269 2.23 10.59 1.98
N ASP A 270 2.75 10.00 3.05
CA ASP A 270 3.66 10.66 3.98
C ASP A 270 5.07 10.78 3.36
N PRO A 271 5.63 11.99 3.25
CA PRO A 271 6.97 12.21 2.72
C PRO A 271 8.06 11.43 3.46
N GLN A 272 7.95 11.23 4.78
CA GLN A 272 8.93 10.48 5.57
C GLN A 272 8.88 8.98 5.24
N VAL A 273 7.70 8.48 4.90
CA VAL A 273 7.52 7.09 4.43
C VAL A 273 7.99 6.94 2.98
N LEU A 274 7.81 7.96 2.13
CA LEU A 274 8.26 7.97 0.73
C LEU A 274 9.78 8.08 0.58
N THR A 275 10.46 8.83 1.46
CA THR A 275 11.93 8.86 1.50
C THR A 275 12.50 7.53 1.97
N ALA A 276 11.85 6.84 2.90
CA ALA A 276 12.25 5.52 3.39
C ALA A 276 11.92 4.35 2.43
N ARG A 277 10.83 4.42 1.64
CA ARG A 277 10.32 3.30 0.80
C ARG A 277 10.62 3.40 -0.70
N ARG A 278 11.84 3.74 -1.09
CA ARG A 278 12.29 3.62 -2.51
C ARG A 278 12.40 2.17 -3.05
N ARG A 279 12.00 1.12 -2.31
CA ARG A 279 12.26 -0.29 -2.69
C ARG A 279 11.07 -1.24 -2.85
N ALA A 280 9.81 -0.83 -2.68
CA ALA A 280 8.68 -1.77 -2.77
C ALA A 280 7.80 -1.52 -4.01
N ALA A 281 8.09 -2.23 -5.11
CA ALA A 281 7.38 -2.12 -6.39
C ALA A 281 6.02 -2.85 -6.46
N SER A 282 5.43 -3.29 -5.34
CA SER A 282 4.31 -4.24 -5.34
C SER A 282 3.05 -3.80 -4.58
N LEU A 283 2.97 -2.57 -4.06
CA LEU A 283 1.72 -2.08 -3.48
C LEU A 283 0.78 -1.66 -4.61
N ARG A 284 -0.41 -2.28 -4.67
CA ARG A 284 -1.49 -1.89 -5.59
C ARG A 284 -1.69 -0.38 -5.46
N ARG A 285 -1.50 0.35 -6.55
CA ARG A 285 -1.69 1.80 -6.58
C ARG A 285 -3.16 2.08 -6.29
N PRO A 286 -3.50 2.82 -5.23
CA PRO A 286 -4.89 3.10 -4.97
C PRO A 286 -5.43 4.03 -6.06
N LEU A 287 -6.69 3.82 -6.41
CA LEU A 287 -7.45 4.58 -7.40
C LEU A 287 -8.66 5.16 -6.66
N TRP A 288 -8.80 6.48 -6.67
CA TRP A 288 -9.89 7.19 -5.97
C TRP A 288 -10.76 7.94 -6.96
N ARG A 289 -11.96 8.38 -6.57
CA ARG A 289 -12.78 9.30 -7.39
C ARG A 289 -12.76 10.71 -6.79
N SER A 290 -12.54 11.73 -7.63
CA SER A 290 -12.74 13.14 -7.29
C SER A 290 -14.22 13.47 -7.14
N GLU A 291 -14.55 14.65 -6.62
CA GLU A 291 -15.92 15.20 -6.59
C GLU A 291 -16.57 15.23 -7.99
N GLY A 292 -15.81 15.55 -9.04
CA GLY A 292 -16.26 15.45 -10.44
C GLY A 292 -16.23 14.03 -11.05
N GLY A 293 -16.16 12.97 -10.25
CA GLY A 293 -16.16 11.57 -10.70
C GLY A 293 -14.90 11.08 -11.43
N ARG A 294 -13.82 11.88 -11.49
CA ARG A 294 -12.55 11.50 -12.14
C ARG A 294 -11.74 10.56 -11.26
N LEU A 295 -11.15 9.53 -11.86
CA LEU A 295 -10.25 8.65 -11.12
C LEU A 295 -8.92 9.38 -10.84
N LEU A 296 -8.47 9.41 -9.60
CA LEU A 296 -7.21 9.98 -9.13
C LEU A 296 -6.25 8.85 -8.74
N THR A 297 -4.96 9.06 -8.95
CA THR A 297 -3.91 8.14 -8.51
C THR A 297 -2.69 8.92 -8.04
N LEU A 298 -1.92 8.34 -7.13
CA LEU A 298 -0.69 8.96 -6.64
C LEU A 298 0.47 8.68 -7.60
N ARG A 299 1.22 9.72 -7.97
CA ARG A 299 2.47 9.56 -8.72
C ARG A 299 3.58 10.38 -8.09
N THR A 300 4.76 9.79 -8.01
CA THR A 300 5.99 10.53 -7.73
C THR A 300 6.40 11.26 -9.01
N LEU A 301 6.26 12.59 -9.02
CA LEU A 301 6.69 13.46 -10.11
C LEU A 301 7.83 14.32 -9.59
N ARG A 302 9.03 14.21 -10.20
CA ARG A 302 10.23 14.95 -9.78
C ARG A 302 10.60 14.78 -8.28
N GLY A 303 10.31 13.61 -7.70
CA GLY A 303 10.61 13.31 -6.30
C GLY A 303 9.51 13.67 -5.30
N GLU A 304 8.45 14.35 -5.74
CA GLU A 304 7.30 14.71 -4.92
C GLU A 304 6.11 13.79 -5.19
N GLY A 305 5.43 13.34 -4.14
CA GLY A 305 4.16 12.63 -4.26
C GLY A 305 3.05 13.60 -4.63
N ARG A 306 2.49 13.49 -5.85
CA ARG A 306 1.38 14.31 -6.32
C ARG A 306 0.17 13.43 -6.63
N VAL A 307 -1.02 13.93 -6.25
CA VAL A 307 -2.29 13.36 -6.69
C VAL A 307 -2.53 13.81 -8.12
N VAL A 308 -2.66 12.87 -9.05
CA VAL A 308 -2.91 13.18 -10.46
C VAL A 308 -4.13 12.43 -10.97
N ALA A 309 -4.83 13.01 -11.92
CA ALA A 309 -5.87 12.28 -12.63
C ALA A 309 -5.27 11.03 -13.28
N ALA A 310 -5.82 9.87 -12.95
CA ALA A 310 -5.50 8.63 -13.63
C ALA A 310 -5.93 8.81 -15.10
N ARG A 311 -4.96 8.85 -16.02
CA ARG A 311 -5.26 8.76 -17.45
C ARG A 311 -6.07 7.48 -17.64
N ARG A 312 -7.33 7.59 -18.08
CA ARG A 312 -8.13 6.44 -18.51
C ARG A 312 -7.30 5.73 -19.58
N ALA A 313 -6.77 4.54 -19.27
CA ALA A 313 -6.76 3.53 -20.30
C ALA A 313 -8.23 3.36 -20.73
N PRO A 314 -8.54 3.29 -22.03
CA PRO A 314 -9.92 3.13 -22.49
C PRO A 314 -10.58 2.04 -21.65
N VAL A 315 -11.75 2.34 -21.09
CA VAL A 315 -12.48 1.42 -20.21
C VAL A 315 -12.87 0.24 -21.08
N VAL A 316 -12.05 -0.80 -21.03
CA VAL A 316 -12.31 -2.03 -21.74
C VAL A 316 -13.55 -2.67 -21.09
N PRO A 317 -14.62 -2.97 -21.86
CA PRO A 317 -15.85 -3.53 -21.31
C PRO A 317 -15.58 -4.76 -20.44
N CYS A 318 -16.35 -4.91 -19.36
CA CYS A 318 -16.31 -6.09 -18.52
C CYS A 318 -16.59 -7.33 -19.39
N GLY A 319 -15.64 -8.28 -19.42
CA GLY A 319 -15.74 -9.47 -20.26
C GLY A 319 -14.87 -9.46 -21.52
N HIS A 320 -14.33 -8.31 -21.95
CA HIS A 320 -13.45 -8.26 -23.13
C HIS A 320 -12.25 -9.23 -23.01
N TRP A 321 -11.58 -9.26 -21.85
CA TRP A 321 -10.47 -10.19 -21.62
C TRP A 321 -10.90 -11.66 -21.42
N ARG A 322 -12.20 -11.96 -21.35
CA ARG A 322 -12.73 -13.34 -21.28
C ARG A 322 -12.87 -13.96 -22.66
N ASP A 323 -12.94 -13.16 -23.71
CA ASP A 323 -12.99 -13.64 -25.09
C ASP A 323 -11.58 -13.76 -25.67
N ALA A 324 -11.26 -14.94 -26.21
CA ALA A 324 -9.94 -15.19 -26.81
C ALA A 324 -9.70 -14.32 -28.05
N ARG A 325 -10.75 -14.01 -28.84
CA ARG A 325 -10.61 -13.16 -30.05
C ARG A 325 -10.20 -11.75 -29.69
N SER A 326 -10.84 -11.17 -28.68
CA SER A 326 -10.48 -9.87 -28.12
C SER A 326 -9.02 -9.80 -27.63
N VAL A 327 -8.48 -10.87 -27.05
CA VAL A 327 -7.06 -10.95 -26.66
C VAL A 327 -6.15 -10.99 -27.88
N ASP A 328 -6.53 -11.77 -28.88
CA ASP A 328 -5.76 -11.97 -30.11
C ASP A 328 -5.71 -10.68 -30.94
N GLU A 329 -6.82 -9.94 -31.08
CA GLU A 329 -6.90 -8.60 -31.68
C GLU A 329 -6.02 -7.58 -30.94
N ALA A 330 -6.09 -7.55 -29.61
CA ALA A 330 -5.26 -6.66 -28.80
C ALA A 330 -3.76 -7.00 -28.94
N LEU A 331 -3.40 -8.26 -29.15
CA LEU A 331 -2.02 -8.70 -29.36
C LEU A 331 -1.51 -8.32 -30.76
N GLN A 332 -2.35 -8.44 -31.79
CA GLN A 332 -2.04 -7.96 -33.15
C GLN A 332 -1.91 -6.44 -33.20
N ALA A 333 -2.82 -5.70 -32.55
CA ALA A 333 -2.73 -4.24 -32.46
C ALA A 333 -1.46 -3.80 -31.72
N TRP A 334 -1.08 -4.51 -30.65
CA TRP A 334 0.17 -4.26 -29.93
C TRP A 334 1.41 -4.49 -30.82
N LEU A 335 1.38 -5.52 -31.67
CA LEU A 335 2.44 -5.81 -32.64
C LEU A 335 2.51 -4.72 -33.73
N ALA A 336 1.38 -4.35 -34.32
CA ALA A 336 1.29 -3.33 -35.37
C ALA A 336 1.81 -1.96 -34.91
N ALA A 337 1.50 -1.57 -33.67
CA ALA A 337 1.92 -0.29 -33.09
C ALA A 337 3.45 -0.17 -32.87
N ARG A 338 4.21 -1.26 -33.03
CA ARG A 338 5.67 -1.29 -32.83
C ARG A 338 6.49 -1.37 -34.13
N GLY A 339 5.86 -1.09 -35.27
CA GLY A 339 6.58 -0.83 -36.51
C GLY A 339 6.69 -2.00 -37.48
N GLY A 340 5.68 -2.87 -37.52
CA GLY A 340 5.55 -3.89 -38.57
C GLY A 340 6.57 -5.02 -38.44
N ASP A 341 6.12 -6.22 -38.79
CA ASP A 341 7.01 -7.33 -39.12
C ASP A 341 7.90 -7.78 -37.97
N GLY A 342 7.29 -8.23 -36.88
CA GLY A 342 7.96 -9.15 -35.97
C GLY A 342 8.38 -10.47 -36.63
N GLY A 343 8.61 -10.54 -37.95
CA GLY A 343 8.99 -11.73 -38.71
C GLY A 343 8.04 -12.91 -38.51
N GLY A 344 6.75 -12.64 -38.30
CA GLY A 344 5.76 -13.66 -37.92
C GLY A 344 5.97 -14.22 -36.51
N ARG A 345 6.58 -13.46 -35.57
CA ARG A 345 6.91 -13.92 -34.21
C ARG A 345 6.11 -13.22 -33.12
N LEU A 346 5.69 -14.02 -32.15
CA LEU A 346 4.95 -13.55 -30.97
C LEU A 346 5.87 -12.83 -29.96
N PRO A 347 5.44 -11.74 -29.31
CA PRO A 347 6.22 -11.12 -28.23
C PRO A 347 6.40 -12.07 -27.03
N THR A 348 7.47 -11.86 -26.28
CA THR A 348 7.63 -12.56 -25.00
C THR A 348 6.76 -11.93 -23.91
N GLN A 349 6.39 -12.72 -22.90
CA GLN A 349 5.66 -12.24 -21.71
C GLN A 349 6.38 -11.04 -21.05
N ALA A 350 7.71 -11.08 -21.03
CA ALA A 350 8.54 -10.01 -20.50
C ALA A 350 8.44 -8.71 -21.33
N ALA A 351 8.36 -8.82 -22.66
CA ALA A 351 8.19 -7.67 -23.55
C ALA A 351 6.84 -6.98 -23.33
N LEU A 352 5.75 -7.74 -23.17
CA LEU A 352 4.45 -7.17 -22.82
C LEU A 352 4.50 -6.39 -21.50
N ARG A 353 5.10 -6.98 -20.46
CA ARG A 353 5.24 -6.32 -19.14
C ARG A 353 6.14 -5.08 -19.20
N ALA A 354 7.26 -5.15 -19.92
CA ALA A 354 8.17 -4.02 -20.12
C ALA A 354 7.47 -2.85 -20.85
N SER A 355 6.56 -3.15 -21.77
CA SER A 355 5.73 -2.15 -22.45
C SER A 355 4.54 -1.62 -21.63
N SER A 356 4.44 -1.99 -20.34
CA SER A 356 3.30 -1.69 -19.46
C SER A 356 1.95 -2.30 -19.91
N ALA A 357 1.96 -3.25 -20.85
CA ALA A 357 0.78 -3.99 -21.31
C ALA A 357 0.45 -5.17 -20.35
N ASN A 358 0.32 -4.88 -19.05
CA ASN A 358 0.16 -5.89 -18.01
C ASN A 358 -1.19 -6.63 -18.08
N SER A 359 -2.27 -5.93 -18.43
CA SER A 359 -3.59 -6.53 -18.58
C SER A 359 -3.62 -7.53 -19.74
N LEU A 360 -2.97 -7.20 -20.86
CA LEU A 360 -2.82 -8.09 -22.01
C LEU A 360 -1.94 -9.31 -21.65
N SER A 361 -0.82 -9.10 -20.94
CA SER A 361 0.01 -10.21 -20.44
C SER A 361 -0.81 -11.19 -19.60
N TRP A 362 -1.61 -10.68 -18.66
CA TRP A 362 -2.44 -11.52 -17.81
C TRP A 362 -3.55 -12.23 -18.60
N ALA A 363 -4.18 -11.53 -19.56
CA ALA A 363 -5.21 -12.12 -20.40
C ALA A 363 -4.64 -13.26 -21.27
N VAL A 364 -3.45 -13.09 -21.83
CA VAL A 364 -2.75 -14.16 -22.57
C VAL A 364 -2.49 -15.38 -21.67
N ASP A 365 -2.00 -15.18 -20.43
CA ASP A 365 -1.78 -16.28 -19.48
C ASP A 365 -3.08 -17.04 -19.18
N ARG A 366 -4.20 -16.32 -19.02
CA ARG A 366 -5.53 -16.92 -18.78
C ARG A 366 -6.01 -17.79 -19.93
N HIS A 367 -5.63 -17.44 -21.17
CA HIS A 367 -6.03 -18.16 -22.39
C HIS A 367 -4.98 -19.18 -22.88
N GLY A 368 -4.23 -19.78 -21.95
CA GLY A 368 -3.25 -20.83 -22.23
C GLY A 368 -1.83 -20.33 -22.51
N GLY A 369 -1.55 -19.05 -22.26
CA GLY A 369 -0.24 -18.44 -22.39
C GLY A 369 0.20 -18.18 -23.83
N MET A 370 1.46 -17.73 -23.98
CA MET A 370 2.03 -17.36 -25.28
C MET A 370 2.04 -18.50 -26.30
N ALA A 371 2.19 -19.75 -25.86
CA ALA A 371 2.15 -20.90 -26.77
C ALA A 371 0.74 -21.17 -27.35
N ALA A 372 -0.31 -20.88 -26.59
CA ALA A 372 -1.68 -20.98 -27.09
C ALA A 372 -2.01 -19.81 -28.03
N ALA A 373 -1.60 -18.59 -27.66
CA ALA A 373 -1.76 -17.41 -28.52
C ALA A 373 -0.99 -17.55 -29.85
N ALA A 374 0.23 -18.10 -29.83
CA ALA A 374 1.01 -18.42 -31.03
C ALA A 374 0.26 -19.34 -32.00
N ARG A 375 -0.36 -20.40 -31.48
CA ARG A 375 -1.16 -21.33 -32.29
C ARG A 375 -2.44 -20.69 -32.85
N ARG A 376 -3.10 -19.81 -32.10
CA ARG A 376 -4.33 -19.14 -32.55
C ARG A 376 -4.07 -18.08 -33.61
N LEU A 377 -2.93 -17.40 -33.55
CA LEU A 377 -2.55 -16.32 -34.46
C LEU A 377 -1.67 -16.76 -35.63
N ASP A 378 -1.34 -18.06 -35.71
CA ASP A 378 -0.39 -18.61 -36.68
C ASP A 378 0.98 -17.89 -36.67
N LEU A 379 1.47 -17.59 -35.47
CA LEU A 379 2.75 -16.90 -35.25
C LEU A 379 3.76 -17.83 -34.58
N ALA A 380 5.01 -17.77 -35.02
CA ALA A 380 6.11 -18.50 -34.42
C ALA A 380 6.42 -17.96 -33.01
N MET A 381 6.69 -18.83 -32.05
CA MET A 381 7.21 -18.36 -30.75
C MET A 381 8.62 -17.79 -30.92
N ALA A 382 8.94 -16.74 -30.15
CA ALA A 382 10.32 -16.31 -29.97
C ALA A 382 11.13 -17.46 -29.35
N ARG A 383 11.91 -18.18 -30.17
CA ARG A 383 12.78 -19.26 -29.68
C ARG A 383 13.75 -18.69 -28.65
N ARG A 384 13.79 -19.31 -27.47
CA ARG A 384 14.88 -19.11 -26.51
C ARG A 384 16.14 -19.66 -27.17
N ARG A 385 17.06 -18.78 -27.57
CA ARG A 385 18.35 -19.21 -28.14
C ARG A 385 19.04 -20.17 -27.15
N PRO A 386 19.61 -21.30 -27.60
CA PRO A 386 20.20 -22.30 -26.71
C PRO A 386 21.31 -21.69 -25.84
N ASN A 387 21.52 -22.26 -24.65
CA ASN A 387 22.64 -21.86 -23.79
C ASN A 387 23.95 -22.06 -24.58
N GLY A 388 24.75 -21.00 -24.70
CA GLY A 388 25.99 -21.00 -25.50
C GLY A 388 25.89 -20.25 -26.83
N HIS A 389 24.70 -19.87 -27.29
CA HIS A 389 24.53 -19.12 -28.55
C HIS A 389 25.21 -17.74 -28.57
N TRP A 390 25.44 -17.13 -27.40
CA TRP A 390 26.08 -15.82 -27.32
C TRP A 390 27.61 -15.94 -27.19
N ASP A 391 28.22 -16.79 -28.02
CA ASP A 391 29.66 -16.78 -28.22
C ASP A 391 30.07 -15.58 -29.09
N MET A 392 31.38 -15.29 -29.15
CA MET A 392 31.87 -14.14 -29.90
C MET A 392 31.54 -14.20 -31.40
N PRO A 393 31.65 -15.35 -32.10
CA PRO A 393 31.27 -15.45 -33.51
C PRO A 393 29.80 -15.11 -33.79
N ALA A 394 28.87 -15.69 -33.02
CA ALA A 394 27.44 -15.40 -33.21
C ALA A 394 27.09 -13.96 -32.80
N LEU A 395 27.74 -13.43 -31.76
CA LEU A 395 27.58 -12.04 -31.35
C LEU A 395 28.14 -11.07 -32.41
N ALA A 396 29.25 -11.40 -33.06
CA ALA A 396 29.85 -10.60 -34.12
C ALA A 396 28.94 -10.53 -35.36
N ALA A 397 28.40 -11.68 -35.80
CA ALA A 397 27.47 -11.75 -36.92
C ALA A 397 26.19 -10.92 -36.68
N GLU A 398 25.64 -10.98 -35.46
CA GLU A 398 24.43 -10.23 -35.09
C GLU A 398 24.69 -8.73 -34.80
N LEU A 399 25.93 -8.35 -34.50
CA LEU A 399 26.35 -6.95 -34.31
C LEU A 399 26.78 -6.27 -35.60
N ALA A 400 27.17 -7.02 -36.63
CA ALA A 400 27.60 -6.52 -37.93
C ALA A 400 26.74 -5.37 -38.51
N PRO A 401 25.40 -5.46 -38.54
CA PRO A 401 24.57 -4.36 -39.08
C PRO A 401 24.59 -3.07 -38.27
N TYR A 402 25.09 -3.11 -37.03
CA TYR A 402 25.14 -1.95 -36.12
C TYR A 402 26.55 -1.41 -35.91
N LEU A 403 27.55 -2.01 -36.55
CA LEU A 403 28.92 -1.53 -36.49
C LEU A 403 29.06 -0.32 -37.42
N LEU A 404 29.39 0.84 -36.83
CA LEU A 404 29.70 2.04 -37.58
C LEU A 404 31.16 1.96 -38.04
N ARG A 405 31.38 1.97 -39.36
CA ARG A 405 32.71 2.14 -39.97
C ARG A 405 32.81 3.58 -40.47
N GLU A 406 33.61 4.40 -39.79
CA GLU A 406 33.78 5.82 -40.15
C GLU A 406 34.74 6.00 -41.35
N GLN A 407 35.70 5.08 -41.56
CA GLN A 407 36.61 5.02 -42.71
C GLN A 407 37.10 3.58 -42.95
N GLU A 408 37.53 3.28 -44.17
CA GLU A 408 38.17 2.02 -44.56
C GLU A 408 39.47 1.84 -43.74
N GLY A 409 39.54 0.81 -42.89
CA GLY A 409 40.66 0.58 -41.96
C GLY A 409 40.47 1.09 -40.51
N SER A 410 39.34 1.72 -40.17
CA SER A 410 39.04 2.14 -38.79
C SER A 410 38.41 1.01 -37.98
N ALA A 411 38.81 0.88 -36.71
CA ALA A 411 38.29 -0.15 -35.80
C ALA A 411 36.76 -0.02 -35.62
N PRO A 412 36.00 -1.14 -35.68
CA PRO A 412 34.54 -1.10 -35.58
C PRO A 412 34.08 -0.45 -34.27
N ARG A 413 33.31 0.65 -34.37
CA ARG A 413 32.67 1.28 -33.20
C ARG A 413 31.38 0.53 -32.88
N LEU A 414 31.31 -0.01 -31.66
CA LEU A 414 30.10 -0.62 -31.13
C LEU A 414 29.01 0.44 -30.89
N PRO A 415 27.74 0.14 -31.19
CA PRO A 415 26.62 1.01 -30.85
C PRO A 415 26.50 1.16 -29.32
N THR A 416 26.00 2.31 -28.87
CA THR A 416 25.77 2.54 -27.44
C THR A 416 24.64 1.64 -26.93
N ALA A 417 24.66 1.33 -25.63
CA ALA A 417 23.58 0.56 -25.00
C ALA A 417 22.21 1.24 -25.18
N ALA A 418 22.17 2.58 -25.22
CA ALA A 418 20.94 3.32 -25.44
C ALA A 418 20.40 3.14 -26.86
N ALA A 419 21.26 3.15 -27.87
CA ALA A 419 20.88 2.92 -29.27
C ALA A 419 20.29 1.50 -29.47
N LEU A 420 20.98 0.47 -28.96
CA LEU A 420 20.48 -0.91 -29.03
C LEU A 420 19.14 -1.09 -28.27
N VAL A 421 18.93 -0.37 -27.17
CA VAL A 421 17.66 -0.41 -26.42
C VAL A 421 16.55 0.31 -27.18
N ALA A 422 16.84 1.44 -27.83
CA ALA A 422 15.88 2.18 -28.64
C ALA A 422 15.36 1.33 -29.81
N GLU A 423 16.22 0.49 -30.39
CA GLU A 423 15.88 -0.47 -31.44
C GLU A 423 15.35 -1.81 -30.93
N GLY A 424 15.12 -1.94 -29.61
CA GLY A 424 14.56 -3.15 -29.00
C GLY A 424 15.52 -4.34 -28.86
N ARG A 425 16.79 -4.20 -29.27
CA ARG A 425 17.85 -5.23 -29.20
C ARG A 425 18.47 -5.33 -27.79
N THR A 426 17.62 -5.53 -26.78
CA THR A 426 18.05 -5.74 -25.38
C THR A 426 18.81 -7.05 -25.17
N ASP A 427 18.60 -8.01 -26.08
CA ASP A 427 19.34 -9.27 -26.18
C ASP A 427 20.83 -9.04 -26.47
N LEU A 428 21.16 -8.15 -27.42
CA LEU A 428 22.55 -7.79 -27.75
C LEU A 428 23.24 -7.08 -26.59
N VAL A 429 22.56 -6.17 -25.88
CA VAL A 429 23.13 -5.51 -24.69
C VAL A 429 23.49 -6.54 -23.62
N ARG A 430 22.64 -7.55 -23.42
CA ARG A 430 22.90 -8.65 -22.49
C ARG A 430 24.05 -9.53 -22.97
N ALA A 431 24.07 -9.88 -24.26
CA ALA A 431 25.13 -10.70 -24.86
C ALA A 431 26.51 -10.03 -24.77
N ILE A 432 26.59 -8.72 -25.02
CA ILE A 432 27.81 -7.91 -24.85
C ILE A 432 28.29 -7.94 -23.39
N ARG A 433 27.37 -7.80 -22.42
CA ARG A 433 27.73 -7.89 -21.00
C ARG A 433 28.24 -9.27 -20.60
N LEU A 434 27.63 -10.33 -21.12
CA LEU A 434 28.08 -11.71 -20.90
C LEU A 434 29.48 -11.96 -21.47
N ASN A 435 29.84 -11.26 -22.54
CA ASN A 435 31.15 -11.35 -23.18
C ASN A 435 32.22 -10.38 -22.62
N GLY A 436 31.95 -9.74 -21.48
CA GLY A 436 32.91 -8.87 -20.76
C GLY A 436 32.63 -7.37 -20.90
N GLY A 437 31.49 -6.98 -21.46
CA GLY A 437 31.07 -5.58 -21.63
C GLY A 437 31.54 -4.95 -22.95
N PHE A 438 31.05 -3.74 -23.22
CA PHE A 438 31.23 -3.05 -24.51
C PHE A 438 32.71 -2.88 -24.89
N LYS A 439 33.56 -2.41 -23.96
CA LYS A 439 35.00 -2.25 -24.22
C LYS A 439 35.70 -3.58 -24.53
N ALA A 440 35.31 -4.67 -23.87
CA ALA A 440 35.91 -5.98 -24.12
C ALA A 440 35.43 -6.60 -25.44
N CYS A 441 34.15 -6.43 -25.77
CA CYS A 441 33.61 -6.89 -27.05
C CYS A 441 34.22 -6.14 -28.24
N ALA A 442 34.42 -4.82 -28.14
CA ALA A 442 35.09 -4.04 -29.19
C ALA A 442 36.49 -4.59 -29.49
N ARG A 443 37.31 -4.85 -28.45
CA ARG A 443 38.64 -5.43 -28.61
C ARG A 443 38.61 -6.84 -29.21
N LYS A 444 37.65 -7.66 -28.79
CA LYS A 444 37.50 -9.03 -29.31
C LYS A 444 37.02 -9.05 -30.77
N LEU A 445 36.22 -8.07 -31.20
CA LEU A 445 35.79 -7.93 -32.59
C LEU A 445 36.96 -7.56 -33.51
N VAL A 446 37.82 -6.61 -33.07
CA VAL A 446 39.05 -6.26 -33.80
C VAL A 446 39.96 -7.48 -33.96
N MET A 447 40.22 -8.22 -32.87
CA MET A 447 41.02 -9.45 -32.94
C MET A 447 40.40 -10.55 -33.81
N TYR A 448 39.07 -10.60 -33.93
CA TYR A 448 38.37 -11.59 -34.75
C TYR A 448 38.45 -11.24 -36.24
N GLU A 449 38.38 -9.95 -36.61
CA GLU A 449 38.61 -9.49 -37.98
C GLU A 449 40.07 -9.69 -38.41
N GLU A 450 41.04 -9.40 -37.53
CA GLU A 450 42.48 -9.60 -37.80
C GLU A 450 42.84 -11.09 -37.94
N ALA A 451 42.21 -11.97 -37.16
CA ALA A 451 42.41 -13.42 -37.25
C ALA A 451 41.72 -14.08 -38.47
N GLY A 452 40.72 -13.41 -39.06
CA GLY A 452 40.04 -13.85 -40.28
C GLY A 452 40.72 -13.38 -41.58
N GLY A 453 41.73 -12.51 -41.51
CA GLY A 453 42.39 -11.88 -42.65
C GLY A 453 43.65 -12.59 -43.17
N GLY A 454 43.77 -13.90 -42.96
CA GLY A 454 44.92 -14.69 -43.41
C GLY A 454 44.60 -15.61 -44.58
N LYS A 455 45.00 -15.18 -45.80
CA LYS A 455 45.00 -15.87 -47.11
C LYS A 455 43.67 -16.06 -47.82
N GLU A 456 43.35 -15.09 -48.68
CA GLU A 456 42.74 -15.38 -49.98
C GLU A 456 43.87 -15.75 -50.96
N ASP A 457 44.15 -17.04 -51.10
CA ASP A 457 44.67 -17.61 -52.34
C ASP A 457 43.59 -18.58 -52.81
N GLY A 458 43.18 -18.44 -54.07
CA GLY A 458 41.90 -18.89 -54.58
C GLY A 458 41.65 -20.40 -54.64
N VAL A 459 40.51 -20.67 -55.28
CA VAL A 459 39.88 -21.97 -55.62
C VAL A 459 38.69 -22.33 -54.73
N ASP A 460 37.55 -22.44 -55.42
CA ASP A 460 36.24 -22.98 -55.03
C ASP A 460 36.19 -23.79 -53.73
N GLY A 461 35.38 -23.30 -52.78
CA GLY A 461 35.18 -23.99 -51.52
C GLY A 461 33.76 -23.80 -51.00
N ARG A 462 32.87 -24.72 -51.38
CA ARG A 462 31.62 -25.00 -50.66
C ARG A 462 31.89 -24.96 -49.16
N LEU A 463 31.15 -24.13 -48.43
CA LEU A 463 31.17 -24.08 -46.97
C LEU A 463 30.78 -25.44 -46.39
N ASN A 464 31.79 -26.26 -46.13
CA ASN A 464 31.65 -27.56 -45.51
C ASN A 464 31.59 -27.36 -43.99
N LEU A 465 30.37 -27.41 -43.46
CA LEU A 465 30.06 -27.62 -42.05
C LEU A 465 30.62 -28.99 -41.64
N GLY A 466 31.71 -29.03 -40.84
CA GLY A 466 32.44 -30.29 -40.64
C GLY A 466 33.34 -30.46 -39.42
N SER A 467 33.02 -29.90 -38.25
CA SER A 467 33.40 -30.44 -36.91
C SER A 467 34.93 -30.66 -36.61
N PRO A 468 35.36 -31.27 -35.49
CA PRO A 468 35.49 -30.71 -34.13
C PRO A 468 36.93 -30.82 -33.56
N TRP A 469 37.56 -29.72 -33.13
CA TRP A 469 38.85 -29.76 -32.41
C TRP A 469 38.66 -28.97 -31.10
N ALA A 470 38.34 -29.67 -30.00
CA ALA A 470 39.27 -30.32 -29.07
C ALA A 470 39.84 -29.35 -28.01
N ALA A 471 39.11 -29.28 -26.89
CA ALA A 471 39.64 -29.39 -25.55
C ALA A 471 41.10 -28.94 -25.32
N ARG A 472 41.31 -27.62 -25.21
CA ARG A 472 42.33 -27.07 -24.30
C ARG A 472 41.62 -26.20 -23.28
N ARG A 473 41.81 -26.52 -21.99
CA ARG A 473 41.30 -25.74 -20.86
C ARG A 473 41.77 -24.29 -21.04
N MET A 474 40.84 -23.38 -21.36
CA MET A 474 41.11 -21.96 -21.21
C MET A 474 41.19 -21.62 -19.71
N PRO A 475 42.06 -20.68 -19.31
CA PRO A 475 42.20 -20.29 -17.91
C PRO A 475 40.88 -19.73 -17.38
N GLN A 476 40.48 -20.21 -16.20
CA GLN A 476 39.31 -19.72 -15.50
C GLN A 476 39.38 -18.20 -15.35
N THR A 477 38.27 -17.51 -15.58
CA THR A 477 38.22 -16.07 -15.32
C THR A 477 38.45 -15.79 -13.83
N PRO A 478 39.06 -14.65 -13.43
CA PRO A 478 39.31 -14.33 -12.02
C PRO A 478 38.05 -14.37 -11.13
N GLY A 479 36.86 -14.14 -11.71
CA GLY A 479 35.59 -14.28 -11.02
C GLY A 479 35.15 -15.73 -10.78
N GLN A 480 35.47 -16.64 -11.71
CA GLN A 480 35.20 -18.07 -11.56
C GLN A 480 36.12 -18.69 -10.50
N ALA A 481 37.41 -18.38 -10.54
CA ALA A 481 38.38 -18.85 -9.54
C ALA A 481 38.01 -18.41 -8.11
N ARG A 482 37.57 -17.16 -7.93
CA ARG A 482 37.08 -16.66 -6.62
C ARG A 482 35.80 -17.35 -6.17
N GLN A 483 34.89 -17.67 -7.09
CA GLN A 483 33.65 -18.35 -6.75
C GLN A 483 33.89 -19.81 -6.39
N GLU A 484 34.84 -20.47 -7.07
CA GLU A 484 35.25 -21.84 -6.79
C GLU A 484 35.96 -21.94 -5.42
N GLY A 485 36.89 -21.02 -5.12
CA GLY A 485 37.51 -20.97 -3.78
C GLY A 485 36.51 -20.75 -2.64
N ARG A 486 35.45 -19.96 -2.85
CA ARG A 486 34.35 -19.83 -1.86
C ARG A 486 33.54 -21.11 -1.71
N LEU A 487 33.33 -21.83 -2.82
CA LEU A 487 32.58 -23.08 -2.86
C LEU A 487 33.34 -24.18 -2.10
N GLU A 488 34.65 -24.27 -2.33
CA GLU A 488 35.55 -25.19 -1.63
C GLU A 488 35.64 -24.89 -0.13
N ALA A 489 35.81 -23.62 0.24
CA ALA A 489 35.84 -23.20 1.65
C ALA A 489 34.52 -23.52 2.37
N ALA A 490 33.38 -23.29 1.71
CA ALA A 490 32.07 -23.66 2.26
C ALA A 490 31.92 -25.18 2.39
N ALA A 491 32.38 -25.96 1.39
CA ALA A 491 32.33 -27.41 1.42
C ALA A 491 33.21 -28.02 2.54
N ALA A 492 34.41 -27.46 2.75
CA ALA A 492 35.30 -27.89 3.83
C ALA A 492 34.65 -27.68 5.21
N ARG A 493 33.98 -26.53 5.42
CA ARG A 493 33.24 -26.26 6.66
C ARG A 493 32.10 -27.24 6.88
N VAL A 494 31.32 -27.55 5.84
CA VAL A 494 30.23 -28.53 5.96
C VAL A 494 30.75 -29.91 6.33
N ARG A 495 31.86 -30.38 5.72
CA ARG A 495 32.48 -31.66 6.09
C ARG A 495 32.96 -31.70 7.54
N ALA A 496 33.62 -30.64 7.99
CA ALA A 496 34.07 -30.53 9.38
C ALA A 496 32.90 -30.63 10.35
N LEU A 497 31.76 -29.99 10.04
CA LEU A 497 30.56 -30.06 10.86
C LEU A 497 29.85 -31.41 10.82
N GLN A 498 29.81 -32.07 9.67
CA GLN A 498 29.25 -33.42 9.57
C GLN A 498 30.02 -34.38 10.49
N HIS A 499 31.34 -34.26 10.55
CA HIS A 499 32.16 -35.04 11.47
C HIS A 499 31.96 -34.62 12.94
N ALA A 500 31.95 -33.31 13.23
CA ALA A 500 31.87 -32.81 14.61
C ALA A 500 30.51 -33.05 15.30
N HIS A 501 29.41 -32.97 14.56
CA HIS A 501 28.05 -33.09 15.11
C HIS A 501 27.34 -34.39 14.71
N GLY A 502 28.05 -35.33 14.07
CA GLY A 502 27.49 -36.62 13.66
C GLY A 502 26.35 -36.50 12.64
N PHE A 503 26.36 -35.48 11.78
CA PHE A 503 25.36 -35.37 10.71
C PHE A 503 25.64 -36.40 9.62
N ASP A 504 24.58 -36.90 8.96
CA ASP A 504 24.70 -37.86 7.86
C ASP A 504 25.63 -37.28 6.76
N PRO A 505 26.76 -37.96 6.45
CA PRO A 505 27.73 -37.48 5.47
C PRO A 505 27.18 -37.45 4.04
N ARG A 506 26.01 -38.06 3.78
CA ARG A 506 25.34 -38.09 2.47
C ARG A 506 24.26 -37.02 2.32
N VAL A 507 23.95 -36.27 3.38
CA VAL A 507 22.85 -35.30 3.40
C VAL A 507 23.37 -33.93 3.83
N MET A 508 22.94 -32.89 3.13
CA MET A 508 23.27 -31.51 3.49
C MET A 508 22.57 -31.11 4.79
N PRO A 509 23.29 -30.63 5.83
CA PRO A 509 22.66 -30.13 7.05
C PRO A 509 21.70 -28.98 6.75
N THR A 510 20.52 -29.01 7.36
CA THR A 510 19.53 -27.94 7.23
C THR A 510 19.96 -26.68 7.98
N HIS A 511 19.45 -25.51 7.59
CA HIS A 511 19.71 -24.27 8.34
C HIS A 511 19.29 -24.34 9.81
N ALA A 512 18.26 -25.14 10.14
CA ALA A 512 17.83 -25.36 11.52
C ALA A 512 18.88 -26.16 12.31
N GLN A 513 19.41 -27.24 11.74
CA GLN A 513 20.49 -28.04 12.34
C GLN A 513 21.76 -27.21 12.53
N LEU A 514 22.16 -26.41 11.52
CA LEU A 514 23.31 -25.52 11.62
C LEU A 514 23.10 -24.44 12.70
N ARG A 515 21.89 -23.90 12.85
CA ARG A 515 21.59 -22.91 13.88
C ARG A 515 21.58 -23.53 15.28
N ALA A 516 21.02 -24.73 15.43
CA ALA A 516 21.03 -25.47 16.69
C ALA A 516 22.45 -25.83 17.13
N ALA A 517 23.34 -26.10 16.17
CA ALA A 517 24.77 -26.33 16.41
C ALA A 517 25.60 -25.05 16.65
N GLY A 518 24.98 -23.85 16.66
CA GLY A 518 25.70 -22.57 16.83
C GLY A 518 26.50 -22.11 15.60
N GLU A 519 26.31 -22.74 14.44
CA GLU A 519 27.15 -22.61 13.25
C GLU A 519 26.70 -21.48 12.29
N GLY A 520 26.45 -20.30 12.86
CA GLY A 520 26.04 -19.10 12.11
C GLY A 520 27.05 -18.68 11.02
N LYS A 521 28.35 -18.87 11.28
CA LYS A 521 29.43 -18.59 10.32
C LYS A 521 29.35 -19.50 9.09
N THR A 522 28.94 -20.76 9.28
CA THR A 522 28.81 -21.72 8.18
C THR A 522 27.58 -21.40 7.33
N ILE A 523 26.48 -20.94 7.93
CA ILE A 523 25.31 -20.42 7.17
C ILE A 523 25.72 -19.24 6.28
N ALA A 524 26.51 -18.29 6.80
CA ALA A 524 27.00 -17.16 6.01
C ALA A 524 27.91 -17.61 4.85
N ALA A 525 28.79 -18.57 5.08
CA ALA A 525 29.66 -19.15 4.05
C ALA A 525 28.84 -19.83 2.92
N LEU A 526 27.79 -20.57 3.27
CA LEU A 526 26.88 -21.19 2.29
C LEU A 526 26.20 -20.13 1.41
N LEU A 527 25.72 -19.03 2.01
CA LEU A 527 25.12 -17.93 1.25
C LEU A 527 26.13 -17.26 0.31
N GLY A 528 27.37 -17.02 0.79
CA GLY A 528 28.45 -16.46 -0.02
C GLY A 528 28.91 -17.35 -1.19
N ALA A 529 28.74 -18.67 -1.05
CA ALA A 529 29.05 -19.66 -2.10
C ALA A 529 27.91 -19.85 -3.13
N GLY A 530 26.77 -19.14 -2.98
CA GLY A 530 25.62 -19.27 -3.88
C GLY A 530 24.51 -20.19 -3.36
N GLY A 531 24.49 -20.44 -2.05
CA GLY A 531 23.43 -21.15 -1.33
C GLY A 531 23.74 -22.63 -1.05
N ALA A 532 23.05 -23.17 -0.04
CA ALA A 532 23.22 -24.55 0.42
C ALA A 532 23.00 -25.59 -0.69
N ARG A 533 22.06 -25.35 -1.63
CA ARG A 533 21.80 -26.25 -2.77
C ARG A 533 23.01 -26.37 -3.70
N ARG A 534 23.73 -25.26 -3.95
CA ARG A 534 24.89 -25.26 -4.84
C ARG A 534 26.09 -25.95 -4.21
N VAL A 535 26.31 -25.73 -2.92
CA VAL A 535 27.34 -26.41 -2.14
C VAL A 535 27.03 -27.91 -2.04
N ALA A 536 25.78 -28.29 -1.79
CA ALA A 536 25.35 -29.69 -1.78
C ALA A 536 25.61 -30.37 -3.14
N ALA A 537 25.27 -29.71 -4.26
CA ALA A 537 25.55 -30.24 -5.59
C ALA A 537 27.06 -30.40 -5.86
N HIS A 538 27.88 -29.45 -5.42
CA HIS A 538 29.34 -29.54 -5.53
C HIS A 538 29.94 -30.67 -4.69
N MET A 539 29.35 -30.95 -3.52
CA MET A 539 29.79 -32.01 -2.61
C MET A 539 29.16 -33.39 -2.90
N GLY A 540 28.21 -33.49 -3.84
CA GLY A 540 27.45 -34.73 -4.08
C GLY A 540 26.48 -35.10 -2.95
N LEU A 541 26.04 -34.12 -2.14
CA LEU A 541 25.11 -34.35 -1.01
C LEU A 541 23.65 -34.26 -1.45
N ARG A 542 22.78 -35.06 -0.82
CA ARG A 542 21.33 -34.92 -0.95
C ARG A 542 20.87 -33.64 -0.26
N PHE A 543 20.19 -32.76 -1.00
CA PHE A 543 19.64 -31.50 -0.48
C PHE A 543 18.14 -31.65 -0.23
N GLN A 544 17.73 -31.60 1.04
CA GLN A 544 16.30 -31.53 1.40
C GLN A 544 15.84 -30.07 1.38
N GLU A 545 14.99 -29.74 0.43
CA GLU A 545 14.35 -28.43 0.39
C GLU A 545 13.35 -28.37 1.54
N THR A 546 13.69 -27.64 2.61
CA THR A 546 12.72 -27.28 3.65
C THR A 546 11.72 -26.31 3.01
N ARG A 547 10.71 -26.87 2.32
CA ARG A 547 9.51 -26.13 1.97
C ARG A 547 8.89 -25.68 3.27
N GLY A 548 9.16 -24.44 3.66
CA GLY A 548 8.40 -23.73 4.67
C GLY A 548 6.95 -23.58 4.18
N ARG A 549 6.17 -24.66 4.23
CA ARG A 549 4.73 -24.54 4.43
C ARG A 549 4.61 -23.82 5.77
N ARG A 550 4.22 -22.54 5.72
CA ARG A 550 3.65 -21.88 6.89
C ARG A 550 2.62 -22.85 7.50
N PRO A 551 2.70 -23.20 8.79
CA PRO A 551 1.63 -23.94 9.43
C PRO A 551 0.37 -23.09 9.26
N GLY A 552 -0.61 -23.62 8.53
CA GLY A 552 -1.96 -23.08 8.58
C GLY A 552 -2.44 -23.24 10.02
N ARG A 553 -2.92 -22.14 10.63
CA ARG A 553 -3.73 -22.19 11.84
C ARG A 553 -4.86 -23.20 11.61
N ARG A 554 -4.70 -24.41 12.13
CA ARG A 554 -5.81 -25.32 12.41
C ARG A 554 -6.07 -25.23 13.91
N ARG A 555 -7.36 -25.14 14.20
CA ARG A 555 -8.07 -25.04 15.47
C ARG A 555 -7.40 -25.78 16.63
N ASP A 556 -7.14 -25.05 17.70
CA ASP A 556 -7.18 -25.56 19.06
C ASP A 556 -8.63 -25.36 19.54
N GLU A 557 -9.44 -26.40 19.48
CA GLU A 557 -10.83 -26.39 19.98
C GLU A 557 -11.19 -27.69 20.72
N GLU A 558 -10.22 -28.52 21.12
CA GLU A 558 -10.47 -29.85 21.74
C GLU A 558 -9.60 -30.14 22.99
N ALA A 559 -9.33 -29.15 23.85
CA ALA A 559 -8.57 -29.38 25.09
C ALA A 559 -9.16 -28.74 26.35
N LEU A 560 -10.49 -28.56 26.44
CA LEU A 560 -11.16 -28.08 27.66
C LEU A 560 -12.43 -28.87 28.02
N GLN A 561 -12.46 -30.17 27.72
CA GLN A 561 -13.46 -31.10 28.25
C GLN A 561 -12.76 -32.33 28.84
N GLU A 562 -12.09 -32.16 29.99
CA GLU A 562 -11.83 -33.26 30.93
C GLU A 562 -11.35 -32.70 32.27
N VAL A 563 -12.26 -32.10 33.04
CA VAL A 563 -12.19 -32.10 34.51
C VAL A 563 -13.62 -32.27 35.02
N VAL A 564 -13.99 -33.52 35.28
CA VAL A 564 -15.21 -33.94 35.98
C VAL A 564 -14.72 -34.80 37.15
N PHE A 565 -15.07 -34.36 38.36
CA PHE A 565 -15.21 -35.13 39.61
C PHE A 565 -14.06 -36.08 40.03
N VAL A 566 -13.35 -35.70 41.10
CA VAL A 566 -13.41 -36.32 42.44
C VAL A 566 -13.16 -35.23 43.48
#